data_AF-A0A942IWK1-F1
#
_entry.id   AF-A0A942IWK1-F1
#
_cell.length_a   1.000
_cell.length_b   1.000
_cell.length_c   1.000
_cell.angle_alpha   90.00
_cell.angle_beta   90.00
_cell.angle_gamma   90.00
#
_symmetry.space_group_name_H-M   'P 1'
#
loop_
_entity.id
_entity.type
_entity.pdbx_description
1 polymer ?
#
loop_
_entity_poly.entity_id
_entity_poly.type
_entity_poly.pdbx_seq_one_letter_code
_entity_poly.pdbx_strand_id
1 'polypeptide(L)' 'MPKREKSKRLQVVITEEQDSLLTKTAYHLSNPERLVSKSEVVRLGIELLNRAVEQGQLPAELLSTLEQRHSEEDAA' A
#
# COMPACT_ATOMS: atom_id res chain seq x y z
N MET A 1 7.31 -12.63 -26.38
CA MET A 1 6.96 -12.69 -24.94
C MET A 1 7.66 -11.53 -24.25
N PRO A 2 6.94 -10.47 -23.87
CA PRO A 2 7.56 -9.29 -23.28
C PRO A 2 8.32 -9.70 -22.02
N LYS A 3 9.54 -9.19 -21.86
CA LYS A 3 10.46 -9.51 -20.76
C LYS A 3 9.67 -9.43 -19.45
N ARG A 4 9.53 -10.55 -18.73
CA ARG A 4 9.02 -10.54 -17.35
C ARG A 4 9.87 -9.52 -16.60
N GLU A 5 9.31 -8.35 -16.32
CA GLU A 5 10.01 -7.33 -15.54
C GLU A 5 10.45 -8.00 -14.24
N LYS A 6 11.75 -7.95 -13.95
CA LYS A 6 12.31 -8.59 -12.78
C LYS A 6 11.61 -8.00 -11.56
N SER A 7 10.86 -8.82 -10.83
CA SER A 7 10.23 -8.43 -9.57
C SER A 7 11.27 -7.77 -8.68
N LYS A 8 11.14 -6.46 -8.45
CA LYS A 8 11.99 -5.75 -7.49
C LYS A 8 11.55 -6.12 -6.08
N ARG A 9 12.51 -6.40 -5.19
CA ARG A 9 12.22 -6.67 -3.77
C ARG A 9 12.01 -5.33 -3.07
N LEU A 10 10.82 -5.14 -2.51
CA LEU A 10 10.48 -3.97 -1.70
C LEU A 10 10.54 -4.37 -0.22
N GLN A 11 11.25 -3.60 0.59
CA GLN A 11 11.22 -3.69 2.05
C GLN A 11 10.55 -2.41 2.56
N VAL A 12 9.52 -2.56 3.39
CA VAL A 12 8.79 -1.46 3.99
C VAL A 12 8.60 -1.78 5.47
N VAL A 13 8.88 -0.80 6.33
CA VAL A 13 8.53 -0.88 7.75
C VAL A 13 7.11 -0.37 7.90
N ILE A 14 6.25 -1.15 8.54
CA ILE A 14 4.84 -0.83 8.77
C ILE A 14 4.51 -0.99 10.24
N THR A 15 3.53 -0.25 10.73
CA THR A 15 3.01 -0.39 12.10
C THR A 15 2.14 -1.65 12.23
N GLU A 16 1.88 -2.07 13.47
CA GLU A 16 0.96 -3.19 13.74
C GLU A 16 -0.46 -2.89 13.21
N GLU A 17 -0.91 -1.64 13.31
CA GLU A 17 -2.19 -1.20 12.77
C GLU A 17 -2.22 -1.35 11.24
N GLN A 18 -1.15 -0.97 10.54
CA GLN A 18 -1.04 -1.12 9.09
C GLN A 18 -1.03 -2.60 8.67
N ASP A 19 -0.35 -3.49 9.40
CA ASP A 19 -0.40 -4.94 9.12
C ASP A 19 -1.80 -5.52 9.34
N SER A 20 -2.50 -5.07 10.38
CA SER A 20 -3.90 -5.45 10.64
C SER A 20 -4.82 -5.01 9.50
N LEU A 21 -4.67 -3.78 9.00
CA LEU A 21 -5.41 -3.28 7.83
C LEU A 21 -5.14 -4.09 6.56
N LEU A 22 -3.87 -4.46 6.31
CA LEU A 22 -3.51 -5.33 5.19
C LEU A 22 -4.15 -6.72 5.32
N THR A 23 -4.14 -7.30 6.53
CA THR A 23 -4.76 -8.59 6.82
C THR A 23 -6.26 -8.56 6.57
N LYS A 24 -6.94 -7.55 7.11
CA LYS A 24 -8.39 -7.36 6.96
C LYS A 24 -8.77 -7.18 5.50
N THR A 25 -8.04 -6.35 4.76
CA THR A 25 -8.29 -6.10 3.34
C THR A 25 -8.07 -7.34 2.49
N ALA A 26 -6.99 -8.10 2.77
CA ALA A 26 -6.73 -9.37 2.09
C ALA A 26 -7.87 -10.36 2.28
N TYR A 27 -8.41 -10.46 3.51
CA TYR A 27 -9.57 -11.30 3.79
C TYR A 27 -10.82 -10.85 3.04
N HIS A 28 -11.13 -9.55 3.02
CA HIS A 28 -12.30 -9.02 2.30
C HIS A 28 -12.23 -9.19 0.78
N LEU A 29 -11.04 -9.11 0.21
CA LEU A 29 -10.83 -9.33 -1.23
C LEU A 29 -10.76 -10.81 -1.60
N SER A 30 -10.54 -11.68 -0.61
CA SER A 30 -10.55 -13.12 -0.79
C SER A 30 -11.98 -13.64 -0.89
N ASN A 31 -12.16 -14.67 -1.71
CA ASN A 31 -13.40 -15.41 -1.82
C ASN A 31 -13.09 -16.93 -1.98
N PRO A 32 -14.08 -17.82 -1.93
CA PRO A 32 -13.83 -19.27 -2.01
C PRO A 32 -13.10 -19.72 -3.28
N GLU A 33 -13.22 -18.98 -4.38
CA GLU A 33 -12.57 -19.29 -5.65
C GLU A 33 -11.18 -18.67 -5.78
N ARG A 34 -10.86 -17.65 -4.98
CA ARG A 34 -9.59 -16.93 -5.02
C ARG A 34 -9.19 -16.34 -3.68
N LEU A 35 -8.04 -16.77 -3.18
CA LEU A 35 -7.36 -16.14 -2.05
C LEU A 35 -6.50 -14.97 -2.53
N VAL A 36 -6.51 -13.88 -1.76
CA VAL A 36 -5.70 -12.68 -1.99
C VAL A 36 -4.69 -12.55 -0.86
N SER A 37 -3.42 -12.48 -1.21
CA SER A 37 -2.32 -12.30 -0.25
C SER A 37 -2.12 -10.83 0.14
N LYS A 38 -1.51 -10.58 1.31
CA LYS A 38 -1.11 -9.21 1.73
C LYS A 38 -0.27 -8.51 0.66
N SER A 39 0.64 -9.23 0.00
CA SER A 39 1.47 -8.66 -1.09
C SER A 39 0.66 -8.30 -2.34
N GLU A 40 -0.41 -9.02 -2.65
CA GLU A 40 -1.34 -8.60 -3.71
C GLU A 40 -2.13 -7.35 -3.31
N VAL A 41 -2.55 -7.25 -2.05
CA VAL A 41 -3.17 -6.02 -1.53
C VAL A 41 -2.24 -4.83 -1.66
N VAL A 42 -0.96 -4.98 -1.31
CA VAL A 42 0.04 -3.90 -1.47
C VAL A 42 0.17 -3.48 -2.93
N ARG A 43 0.26 -4.45 -3.87
CA ARG A 43 0.34 -4.14 -5.30
C ARG A 43 -0.91 -3.39 -5.80
N LEU A 44 -2.09 -3.86 -5.42
CA LEU A 44 -3.34 -3.19 -5.74
C LEU A 44 -3.39 -1.77 -5.13
N GLY A 45 -2.94 -1.63 -3.89
CA GLY A 45 -2.86 -0.33 -3.20
C GLY A 45 -1.96 0.66 -3.93
N ILE A 46 -0.82 0.21 -4.48
CA ILE A 46 0.08 1.05 -5.29
C ILE A 46 -0.64 1.55 -6.55
N GLU A 47 -1.34 0.67 -7.27
CA GLU A 47 -2.09 1.05 -8.48
C GLU A 47 -3.22 2.02 -8.18
N LEU A 48 -4.00 1.76 -7.12
CA LEU A 48 -5.10 2.63 -6.68
C LEU A 48 -4.59 4.00 -6.22
N LEU A 49 -3.48 4.04 -5.50
CA LEU A 49 -2.84 5.29 -5.07
C LEU A 49 -2.40 6.12 -6.27
N ASN A 50 -1.72 5.50 -7.24
CA ASN A 50 -1.27 6.20 -8.45
C ASN A 50 -2.46 6.78 -9.22
N ARG A 51 -3.53 5.99 -9.39
CA ARG A 51 -4.76 6.45 -10.04
C ARG A 51 -5.41 7.61 -9.29
N ALA A 52 -5.48 7.55 -7.96
CA ALA A 52 -6.05 8.63 -7.15
C ALA A 52 -5.24 9.94 -7.28
N VAL A 53 -3.91 9.83 -7.34
CA VAL A 53 -3.01 10.98 -7.57
C VAL A 53 -3.24 11.58 -8.97
N GLU A 54 -3.27 10.75 -10.01
CA GLU A 54 -3.50 11.20 -11.39
C GLU A 54 -4.86 11.88 -11.56
N GLN A 55 -5.86 11.46 -10.78
CA GLN A 55 -7.23 12.00 -10.83
C GLN A 55 -7.44 13.20 -9.89
N GLY A 56 -6.43 13.59 -9.10
CA GLY A 56 -6.57 14.65 -8.09
C GLY A 56 -7.55 14.29 -6.96
N GLN A 57 -7.76 12.99 -6.71
CA GLN A 57 -8.70 12.47 -5.73
C GLN A 57 -8.02 12.02 -4.43
N LEU A 58 -6.74 12.38 -4.25
CA LEU A 58 -6.02 12.03 -3.04
C LEU A 58 -6.45 12.95 -1.88
N PRO A 59 -6.97 12.41 -0.76
CA PRO A 59 -7.35 13.22 0.40
C PRO A 59 -6.15 13.97 0.97
N ALA A 60 -6.29 15.28 1.19
CA ALA A 60 -5.24 16.12 1.76
C ALA A 60 -4.78 15.66 3.15
N GLU A 61 -5.70 15.09 3.94
CA GLU A 61 -5.42 14.54 5.27
C GLU A 61 -4.37 13.41 5.21
N LEU A 62 -4.45 12.52 4.22
CA LEU A 62 -3.50 11.41 4.06
C LEU A 62 -2.10 11.88 3.66
N LEU A 63 -2.00 13.02 2.97
CA LEU A 63 -0.71 13.65 2.64
C LEU A 63 -0.05 14.24 3.89
N SER A 64 -0.80 14.94 4.73
CA SER A 64 -0.26 15.54 5.98
C SER A 64 0.32 14.50 6.94
N THR A 65 -0.21 13.28 6.96
CA THR A 65 0.32 12.16 7.76
C THR A 65 1.68 11.64 7.27
N LEU A 66 2.04 11.87 6.00
CA LEU A 66 3.37 11.53 5.48
C LEU A 66 4.40 12.59 5.90
N GLU A 67 4.01 13.87 5.88
CA GLU A 67 4.89 14.98 6.25
C GLU A 67 5.22 14.98 7.75
N GLN A 68 4.25 14.67 8.61
CA GLN A 68 4.45 14.60 10.07
C GLN A 68 5.42 13.48 10.46
N ARG A 69 5.28 12.27 9.89
CA ARG A 69 6.14 11.14 10.22
C ARG A 69 7.60 11.34 9.81
N HIS A 70 7.84 12.01 8.68
CA HIS A 70 9.19 12.35 8.25
C HIS A 70 9.87 13.34 9.21
N SER A 71 9.10 14.32 9.73
CA SER A 71 9.63 15.32 10.67
C SER A 71 9.97 14.75 12.06
N GLU A 72 9.31 13.68 12.48
CA GLU A 72 9.58 12.98 13.75
C GLU A 72 10.78 12.05 13.64
N GLU A 73 10.99 11.40 12.49
CA GLU A 73 12.18 10.57 12.22
C GLU A 73 13.46 11.40 12.03
N ASP A 74 13.36 12.61 11.46
CA ASP A 74 14.50 13.53 11.30
C ASP A 74 14.89 14.26 12.61
N ALA A 75 14.01 14.24 13.63
CA ALA A 75 14.21 14.91 14.92
C ALA A 75 14.68 13.97 16.06
N ALA A 76 14.74 12.66 15.82
CA ALA A 76 15.12 11.61 16.78
C ALA A 76 16.53 11.06 16.52
#